data_AF-A0A6L5YKA4-F1
#
_entry.id   AF-A0A6L5YKA4-F1
#
_cell.length_a   1.000
_cell.length_b   1.000
_cell.length_c   1.000
_cell.angle_alpha   90.00
_cell.angle_beta   90.00
_cell.angle_gamma   90.00
#
_symmetry.space_group_name_H-M   'P 1'
#
loop_
_entity.id
_entity.type
_entity.pdbx_description
1 polymer ?
#
loop_
_entity_poly.entity_id
_entity_poly.type
_entity_poly.pdbx_seq_one_letter_code
_entity_poly.pdbx_strand_id
1 'polypeptide(L)'
;MLKILLITSKATQVAEKLRDALGQNYVVQFATCDSERDYPYELLSKETFDLIITFDLVGFEQTTLMGGISYNLVNSKFVNFLLHENLQNEKYLSRQLSLSMFFYCADRKYETYLREHYPDIPYLKTLQGSEETVENAMRSAVEKVLTECHLV
;
A
#
# COMPACT_ATOMS: atom_id res chain seq x y z
N MET A 1 1.82 7.39 -19.53
CA MET A 1 1.88 5.98 -19.08
C MET A 1 1.90 6.03 -17.57
N LEU A 2 0.99 5.29 -16.92
CA LEU A 2 0.80 5.36 -15.47
C LEU A 2 2.10 4.93 -14.76
N LYS A 3 2.53 5.72 -13.78
CA LYS A 3 3.70 5.48 -12.95
C LYS A 3 3.29 4.91 -11.59
N ILE A 4 3.78 3.72 -11.28
CA ILE A 4 3.56 3.02 -10.03
C ILE A 4 4.87 2.93 -9.26
N LEU A 5 4.85 3.23 -7.96
CA LEU A 5 5.96 2.93 -7.05
C LEU A 5 5.55 1.79 -6.11
N LEU A 6 6.28 0.68 -6.11
CA LEU A 6 6.21 -0.34 -5.06
C LEU A 6 7.21 -0.02 -3.95
N ILE A 7 6.75 -0.02 -2.71
CA ILE A 7 7.57 0.13 -1.50
C ILE A 7 7.34 -1.09 -0.59
N THR A 8 8.40 -1.80 -0.24
CA THR A 8 8.37 -2.95 0.68
C THR A 8 9.59 -2.91 1.58
N SER A 9 9.58 -3.56 2.74
CA SER A 9 10.79 -3.63 3.59
C SER A 9 11.88 -4.37 2.85
N LYS A 10 11.59 -5.63 2.51
CA LYS A 10 12.45 -6.51 1.70
C LYS A 10 11.80 -6.86 0.37
N ALA A 11 12.61 -7.16 -0.64
CA ALA A 11 12.14 -7.77 -1.88
C ALA A 11 11.56 -9.16 -1.58
N THR A 12 10.25 -9.24 -1.39
CA THR A 12 9.55 -10.51 -1.23
C THR A 12 9.22 -11.06 -2.60
N GLN A 13 9.19 -12.39 -2.72
CA GLN A 13 8.76 -13.06 -3.96
C GLN A 13 7.38 -12.56 -4.42
N VAL A 14 6.50 -12.20 -3.48
CA VAL A 14 5.16 -11.67 -3.75
C VAL A 14 5.22 -10.27 -4.37
N ALA A 15 6.06 -9.37 -3.84
CA ALA A 15 6.24 -8.02 -4.37
C ALA A 15 6.93 -8.03 -5.75
N GLU A 16 7.92 -8.91 -5.96
CA GLU A 16 8.59 -9.07 -7.26
C GLU A 16 7.64 -9.58 -8.34
N LYS A 17 6.82 -10.59 -8.01
CA LYS A 17 5.80 -11.11 -8.92
C LYS A 17 4.77 -10.05 -9.28
N LEU A 18 4.29 -9.28 -8.30
CA LEU A 18 3.37 -8.17 -8.57
C LEU A 18 4.02 -7.10 -9.45
N ARG A 19 5.29 -6.74 -9.20
CA ARG A 19 6.05 -5.81 -10.05
C ARG A 19 6.10 -6.30 -11.49
N ASP A 20 6.44 -7.57 -11.70
CA ASP A 20 6.58 -8.15 -13.05
C ASP A 20 5.23 -8.22 -13.77
N ALA A 21 4.15 -8.54 -13.06
CA ALA A 21 2.79 -8.54 -13.59
C ALA A 21 2.32 -7.14 -14.01
N LEU A 22 2.58 -6.12 -13.18
CA LEU A 22 2.21 -4.73 -13.46
C LEU A 22 3.10 -4.08 -14.52
N GLY A 23 4.38 -4.47 -14.59
CA GLY A 23 5.36 -3.94 -15.54
C GLY A 23 5.06 -4.24 -17.01
N GLN A 24 4.07 -5.11 -17.29
CA GLN A 24 3.57 -5.35 -18.64
C GLN A 24 2.76 -4.17 -19.19
N ASN A 25 2.10 -3.40 -18.31
CA ASN A 25 1.17 -2.35 -18.68
C ASN A 25 1.58 -0.95 -18.16
N TYR A 26 2.43 -0.89 -17.14
CA TYR A 26 2.74 0.34 -16.40
C TYR A 26 4.24 0.57 -16.21
N VAL A 27 4.64 1.82 -15.97
CA VAL A 27 6.00 2.11 -15.50
C VAL A 27 6.05 1.79 -14.01
N VAL A 28 6.72 0.71 -13.63
CA VAL A 28 6.85 0.31 -12.23
C VAL A 28 8.26 0.59 -11.73
N GLN A 29 8.36 1.43 -10.70
CA GLN A 29 9.58 1.58 -9.90
C GLN A 29 9.45 0.79 -8.59
N PHE A 30 10.59 0.40 -8.03
CA PHE A 30 10.65 -0.45 -6.84
C PHE A 30 11.64 0.15 -5.84
N ALA A 31 11.22 0.28 -4.59
CA ALA A 31 12.04 0.75 -3.48
C ALA A 31 11.94 -0.21 -2.29
N THR A 32 13.07 -0.49 -1.67
CA THR A 32 13.16 -1.22 -0.39
C THR A 32 13.30 -0.23 0.75
N CYS A 33 12.56 -0.43 1.83
CA CYS A 33 12.50 0.44 3.00
C CYS A 33 12.56 -0.42 4.27
N ASP A 34 13.74 -0.93 4.59
CA ASP A 34 13.98 -1.81 5.75
C ASP A 34 13.96 -1.07 7.09
N SER A 35 14.25 0.23 7.08
CA SER A 35 14.27 1.09 8.25
C SER A 35 13.75 2.49 7.94
N GLU A 36 13.56 3.29 8.99
CA GLU A 36 13.13 4.69 8.86
C GLU A 36 14.03 5.52 7.93
N ARG A 37 15.32 5.18 7.87
CA ARG A 37 16.32 5.89 7.06
C ARG A 37 16.21 5.55 5.58
N ASP A 38 15.59 4.43 5.26
CA ASP A 38 15.45 3.91 3.91
C ASP A 38 14.16 4.41 3.24
N TYR A 39 13.32 5.15 3.98
CA TYR A 39 12.14 5.77 3.40
C TYR A 39 12.54 6.64 2.21
N PRO A 40 11.90 6.47 1.02
CA PRO A 40 12.38 7.04 -0.23
C PRO A 40 12.02 8.53 -0.37
N TYR A 41 12.42 9.36 0.60
CA TYR A 41 12.15 10.81 0.65
C TYR A 41 12.62 11.53 -0.61
N GLU A 42 13.83 11.24 -1.06
CA GLU A 42 14.41 11.88 -2.25
C GLU A 42 13.63 11.52 -3.52
N LEU A 43 13.19 10.27 -3.65
CA LEU A 43 12.41 9.82 -4.79
C LEU A 43 11.02 10.46 -4.78
N LEU A 44 10.32 10.41 -3.64
CA LEU A 44 8.97 10.96 -3.47
C LEU A 44 8.93 12.50 -3.57
N SER A 45 10.06 13.19 -3.40
CA SER A 45 10.15 14.65 -3.56
C SER A 45 10.51 15.09 -4.98
N LYS A 46 11.12 14.22 -5.78
CA LYS A 46 11.56 14.52 -7.16
C LYS A 46 10.63 13.99 -8.23
N GLU A 47 9.97 12.87 -7.96
CA GLU A 47 9.07 12.21 -8.90
C GLU A 47 7.64 12.20 -8.38
N THR A 48 6.70 12.25 -9.33
CA THR A 48 5.29 12.03 -9.07
C THR A 48 4.90 10.62 -9.51
N PHE A 49 4.11 9.95 -8.69
CA PHE A 49 3.55 8.64 -8.96
C PHE A 49 2.03 8.72 -8.94
N ASP A 50 1.37 8.08 -9.90
CA ASP A 50 -0.09 8.01 -9.93
C ASP A 50 -0.60 7.10 -8.80
N LEU A 51 0.14 6.01 -8.55
CA LEU A 51 -0.15 5.01 -7.53
C LEU A 51 1.12 4.62 -6.76
N ILE A 52 1.01 4.55 -5.45
CA ILE A 52 2.02 3.98 -4.56
C ILE A 52 1.43 2.72 -3.93
N ILE A 53 2.17 1.61 -4.02
CA ILE A 53 1.80 0.34 -3.44
C ILE A 53 2.74 0.06 -2.27
N THR A 54 2.18 -0.17 -1.08
CA THR A 54 2.95 -0.56 0.10
C THR A 54 2.55 -1.95 0.58
N PHE A 55 3.46 -2.59 1.31
CA PHE A 55 3.22 -3.88 1.97
C PHE A 55 3.41 -3.72 3.46
N ASP A 56 2.50 -4.30 4.25
CA ASP A 56 2.62 -4.43 5.70
C ASP A 56 3.01 -3.13 6.42
N LEU A 57 2.39 -2.02 5.99
CA LEU A 57 2.57 -0.67 6.57
C LEU A 57 4.00 -0.14 6.54
N VAL A 58 4.82 -0.60 5.59
CA VAL A 58 6.16 -0.06 5.38
C VAL A 58 6.08 1.44 5.14
N GLY A 59 6.87 2.20 5.91
CA GLY A 59 6.94 3.66 5.85
C GLY A 59 5.88 4.41 6.64
N PHE A 60 4.92 3.73 7.29
CA PHE A 60 3.90 4.39 8.12
C PHE A 60 4.49 5.00 9.40
N GLU A 61 5.66 4.53 9.83
CA GLU A 61 6.42 5.11 10.92
C GLU A 61 7.00 6.49 10.60
N GLN A 62 7.06 6.87 9.31
CA GLN A 62 7.43 8.21 8.92
C GLN A 62 6.32 9.21 9.23
N THR A 63 6.67 10.17 10.08
CA THR A 63 5.70 11.11 10.60
C THR A 63 6.17 12.54 10.40
N THR A 64 5.20 13.41 10.15
CA THR A 64 5.40 14.85 10.07
C THR A 64 5.71 15.43 11.45
N LEU A 65 6.21 16.67 11.49
CA LEU A 65 6.43 17.40 12.74
C LEU A 65 5.19 17.52 13.63
N MET A 66 3.99 17.47 13.03
CA MET A 66 2.70 17.52 13.73
C MET A 66 2.18 16.12 14.11
N GLY A 67 2.97 15.06 13.91
CA GLY A 67 2.59 13.69 14.23
C GLY A 67 1.62 13.04 13.24
N GLY A 68 1.26 13.68 12.14
CA GLY A 68 0.55 13.02 11.03
C GLY A 68 1.45 12.06 10.24
N ILE A 69 0.90 11.09 9.54
CA ILE A 69 1.67 10.17 8.67
C ILE A 69 2.19 10.94 7.45
N SER A 70 3.48 10.80 7.12
CA SER A 70 4.13 11.51 6.01
C SER A 70 3.51 11.19 4.64
N TYR A 71 3.00 9.98 4.45
CA TYR A 71 2.30 9.60 3.21
C TYR A 71 1.05 10.44 2.92
N ASN A 72 0.43 11.05 3.93
CA ASN A 72 -0.70 11.95 3.70
C ASN A 72 -0.32 13.22 2.91
N LEU A 73 0.97 13.56 2.87
CA LEU A 73 1.48 14.71 2.12
C LEU A 73 1.81 14.36 0.66
N VAL A 74 1.84 13.08 0.30
CA VAL A 74 2.18 12.64 -1.04
C VAL A 74 0.93 12.69 -1.91
N ASN A 75 1.00 13.43 -3.01
CA ASN A 75 -0.10 13.56 -3.96
C ASN A 75 -0.21 12.33 -4.88
N SER A 76 -0.54 11.18 -4.29
CA SER A 76 -0.70 9.89 -4.96
C SER A 76 -1.89 9.13 -4.39
N LYS A 77 -2.42 8.18 -5.17
CA LYS A 77 -3.26 7.12 -4.62
C LYS A 77 -2.38 6.07 -3.96
N PHE A 78 -2.89 5.42 -2.92
CA PHE A 78 -2.16 4.42 -2.17
C PHE A 78 -2.93 3.11 -2.14
N VAL A 79 -2.29 2.00 -2.48
CA VAL A 79 -2.78 0.66 -2.20
C VAL A 79 -1.86 0.04 -1.15
N ASN A 80 -2.42 -0.31 0.00
CA ASN A 80 -1.69 -0.89 1.11
C ASN A 80 -2.12 -2.35 1.27
N PHE A 81 -1.22 -3.28 1.01
CA PHE A 81 -1.45 -4.71 1.20
C PHE A 81 -0.99 -5.14 2.59
N LEU A 82 -1.95 -5.54 3.44
CA LEU A 82 -1.71 -6.04 4.80
C LEU A 82 -1.75 -7.58 4.76
N LEU A 83 -0.61 -8.18 4.45
CA LEU A 83 -0.47 -9.61 4.22
C LEU A 83 -0.23 -10.39 5.52
N HIS A 84 0.21 -9.73 6.59
CA HIS A 84 0.45 -10.34 7.90
C HIS A 84 -0.31 -9.62 9.03
N GLU A 85 -0.71 -10.40 10.04
CA GLU A 85 -1.32 -9.92 11.29
C GLU A 85 -0.25 -9.49 12.31
N ASN A 86 -0.61 -8.63 13.26
CA ASN A 86 0.22 -8.15 14.37
C ASN A 86 1.47 -7.37 13.92
N LEU A 87 1.32 -6.51 12.91
CA LEU A 87 2.43 -5.68 12.44
C LEU A 87 2.80 -4.67 13.53
N GLN A 88 4.11 -4.49 13.77
CA GLN A 88 4.60 -3.52 14.75
C GLN A 88 4.11 -2.08 14.48
N ASN A 89 3.80 -1.80 13.21
CA ASN A 89 3.36 -0.52 12.71
C ASN A 89 1.83 -0.34 12.70
N GLU A 90 1.02 -1.32 13.11
CA GLU A 90 -0.45 -1.17 13.14
C GLU A 90 -0.91 0.02 13.99
N LYS A 91 -0.16 0.37 15.05
CA LYS A 91 -0.43 1.56 15.88
C LYS A 91 -0.52 2.87 15.08
N TYR A 92 0.04 2.93 13.86
CA TYR A 92 -0.07 4.11 13.00
C TYR A 92 -1.42 4.19 12.28
N LEU A 93 -2.17 3.08 12.17
CA LEU A 93 -3.52 3.05 11.60
C LEU A 93 -4.54 3.83 12.45
N SER A 94 -4.25 4.08 13.73
CA SER A 94 -5.07 4.94 14.59
C SER A 94 -4.84 6.44 14.35
N ARG A 95 -3.91 6.82 13.47
CA ARG A 95 -3.68 8.22 13.09
C ARG A 95 -4.63 8.62 11.97
N GLN A 96 -4.72 9.91 11.69
CA GLN A 96 -5.47 10.39 10.53
C GLN A 96 -4.86 9.81 9.24
N LEU A 97 -5.65 9.04 8.50
CA LEU A 97 -5.29 8.47 7.21
C LEU A 97 -5.91 9.28 6.07
N SER A 98 -5.21 9.38 4.93
CA SER A 98 -5.75 10.03 3.74
C SER A 98 -6.86 9.19 3.10
N LEU A 99 -7.92 9.83 2.61
CA LEU A 99 -8.96 9.18 1.78
C LEU A 99 -8.42 8.66 0.45
N SER A 100 -7.19 9.02 0.06
CA SER A 100 -6.50 8.45 -1.10
C SER A 100 -5.89 7.07 -0.83
N MET A 101 -6.04 6.51 0.38
CA MET A 101 -5.52 5.21 0.77
C MET A 101 -6.58 4.12 0.70
N PHE A 102 -6.21 3.01 0.08
CA PHE A 102 -7.01 1.81 -0.11
C PHE A 102 -6.30 0.65 0.59
N PHE A 103 -6.99 -0.04 1.50
CA PHE A 103 -6.39 -1.10 2.31
C PHE A 103 -6.97 -2.46 1.93
N TYR A 104 -6.09 -3.42 1.67
CA TYR A 104 -6.44 -4.79 1.34
C TYR A 104 -5.72 -5.74 2.30
N CYS A 105 -6.47 -6.46 3.12
CA CYS A 105 -5.93 -7.40 4.10
C CYS A 105 -6.04 -8.86 3.64
N ALA A 106 -5.19 -9.72 4.21
CA ALA A 106 -5.05 -11.12 3.83
C ALA A 106 -6.36 -11.91 3.87
N ASP A 107 -7.15 -11.74 4.94
CA ASP A 107 -8.37 -12.53 5.15
C ASP A 107 -9.44 -11.79 5.97
N ARG A 108 -10.63 -12.40 6.04
CA ARG A 108 -11.80 -11.85 6.75
C ARG A 108 -11.61 -11.75 8.26
N LYS A 109 -10.79 -12.63 8.86
CA LYS A 109 -10.53 -12.58 10.31
C LYS A 109 -9.73 -11.32 10.62
N TYR A 110 -8.70 -11.04 9.83
CA TYR A 110 -7.89 -9.84 9.98
C TYR A 110 -8.68 -8.58 9.63
N GLU A 111 -9.54 -8.62 8.61
CA GLU A 111 -10.45 -7.52 8.31
C GLU A 111 -11.31 -7.15 9.53
N THR A 112 -11.88 -8.16 10.19
CA THR A 112 -12.73 -7.97 11.37
C THR A 112 -11.94 -7.33 12.50
N TYR A 113 -10.75 -7.85 12.79
CA TYR A 113 -9.84 -7.26 13.79
C TYR A 113 -9.52 -5.80 13.47
N LEU A 114 -9.15 -5.50 12.22
CA LEU A 114 -8.79 -4.14 11.80
C LEU A 114 -9.99 -3.17 11.94
N ARG A 115 -11.21 -3.60 11.58
CA ARG A 115 -12.42 -2.78 11.75
C ARG A 115 -12.74 -2.50 13.21
N GLU A 116 -12.48 -3.44 14.11
CA GLU A 116 -12.74 -3.29 15.55
C GLU A 116 -11.72 -2.36 16.22
N HIS A 117 -10.44 -2.46 15.84
CA HIS A 117 -9.34 -1.74 16.50
C HIS A 117 -8.98 -0.41 15.82
N TYR A 118 -9.24 -0.29 14.53
CA TYR A 118 -8.91 0.87 13.69
C TYR A 118 -10.10 1.22 12.78
N PRO A 119 -11.23 1.70 13.35
CA PRO A 119 -12.49 1.88 12.62
C PRO A 119 -12.41 2.92 11.50
N ASP A 120 -11.43 3.83 11.55
CA ASP A 120 -11.25 4.92 10.59
C ASP A 120 -10.38 4.55 9.38
N ILE A 121 -10.01 3.28 9.21
CA ILE A 121 -9.28 2.83 8.02
C ILE A 121 -10.14 3.07 6.76
N PRO A 122 -9.66 3.90 5.81
CA PRO A 122 -10.39 4.16 4.58
C PRO A 122 -10.35 2.91 3.70
N TYR A 123 -11.48 2.60 3.06
CA TYR A 123 -11.57 1.54 2.05
C TYR A 123 -10.84 0.24 2.48
N LEU A 124 -11.30 -0.39 3.56
CA LEU A 124 -10.79 -1.68 3.98
C LEU A 124 -11.55 -2.82 3.29
N LYS A 125 -10.84 -3.66 2.54
CA LYS A 125 -11.35 -4.87 1.88
C LYS A 125 -10.41 -6.07 2.13
N THR A 126 -10.88 -7.26 1.76
CA THR A 126 -10.10 -8.50 1.81
C THR A 126 -9.59 -8.90 0.43
N LEU A 127 -8.44 -9.58 0.40
CA LEU A 127 -7.89 -10.21 -0.79
C LEU A 127 -8.54 -11.56 -1.12
N GLN A 128 -9.35 -12.14 -0.21
CA GLN A 128 -9.97 -13.44 -0.42
C GLN A 128 -11.06 -13.42 -1.50
N GLY A 129 -10.82 -14.20 -2.56
CA GLY A 129 -11.78 -14.67 -3.57
C GLY A 129 -11.60 -16.18 -3.79
N SER A 130 -12.63 -16.87 -4.29
CA SER A 130 -12.79 -18.32 -4.10
C SER A 130 -11.78 -19.24 -4.77
N GLU A 131 -10.79 -18.77 -5.55
CA GLU A 131 -9.80 -19.64 -6.24
C GLU A 131 -8.58 -18.89 -6.84
N GLU A 132 -8.27 -17.68 -6.37
CA GLU A 132 -7.23 -16.83 -6.98
C GLU A 132 -5.92 -16.85 -6.15
N THR A 133 -4.75 -16.90 -6.82
CA THR A 133 -3.46 -16.73 -6.12
C THR A 133 -3.39 -15.33 -5.51
N VAL A 134 -2.65 -15.16 -4.39
CA VAL A 134 -2.49 -13.84 -3.74
C VAL A 134 -2.02 -12.77 -4.72
N GLU A 135 -1.10 -13.11 -5.62
CA GLU A 135 -0.62 -12.22 -6.69
C GLU A 135 -1.74 -11.73 -7.60
N ASN A 136 -2.57 -12.65 -8.10
CA ASN A 136 -3.66 -12.30 -8.99
C ASN A 136 -4.72 -11.46 -8.26
N ALA A 137 -5.01 -11.78 -7.00
CA ALA A 137 -5.92 -11.00 -6.15
C ALA A 137 -5.40 -9.57 -5.92
N MET A 138 -4.10 -9.40 -5.64
CA MET A 138 -3.47 -8.09 -5.53
C MET A 138 -3.51 -7.31 -6.84
N ARG A 139 -3.22 -7.96 -7.98
CA ARG A 139 -3.33 -7.31 -9.30
C ARG A 139 -4.75 -6.83 -9.54
N SER A 140 -5.75 -7.68 -9.29
CA SER A 140 -7.18 -7.34 -9.38
C SER A 140 -7.55 -6.16 -8.47
N ALA A 141 -7.01 -6.12 -7.25
CA ALA A 141 -7.19 -5.00 -6.34
C ALA A 141 -6.58 -3.70 -6.88
N VAL A 142 -5.37 -3.74 -7.45
CA VAL A 142 -4.74 -2.58 -8.10
C VAL A 142 -5.60 -2.08 -9.25
N GLU A 143 -6.01 -2.94 -10.17
CA GLU A 143 -6.85 -2.57 -11.33
C GLU A 143 -8.18 -1.95 -10.91
N LYS A 144 -8.81 -2.47 -9.85
CA LYS A 144 -10.03 -1.88 -9.27
C LYS A 144 -9.77 -0.45 -8.77
N VAL A 145 -8.68 -0.22 -8.04
CA VAL A 145 -8.35 1.13 -7.56
C VAL A 145 -8.03 2.08 -8.71
N LEU A 146 -7.31 1.62 -9.72
CA LEU A 146 -7.01 2.41 -10.92
C LEU A 146 -8.32 2.84 -11.62
N THR A 147 -9.27 1.92 -11.77
CA THR A 147 -10.58 2.19 -12.38
C THR A 147 -11.43 3.13 -11.51
N GLU A 148 -11.54 2.86 -10.20
CA GLU A 148 -12.30 3.67 -9.25
C GLU A 148 -11.75 5.10 -9.12
N CYS A 149 -10.45 5.28 -9.32
CA CYS A 149 -9.79 6.58 -9.31
C CYS A 149 -9.73 7.27 -10.68
N HIS A 150 -10.31 6.67 -11.74
CA HIS A 150 -10.26 7.18 -13.12
C HIS A 150 -8.83 7.43 -13.63
N LEU A 151 -7.89 6.53 -13.27
CA LEU A 151 -6.50 6.57 -13.73
C LEU A 151 -6.28 5.75 -15.01
N VAL A 152 -7.22 4.86 -15.33
CA VAL A 152 -7.27 4.03 -16.55
C VAL A 152 -8.69 4.00 -17.11
#